data_AF-A0A3M8FWU9-F1
#
_entry.id   AF-A0A3M8FWU9-F1
#
_cell.length_a   1.000
_cell.length_b   1.000
_cell.length_c   1.000
_cell.angle_alpha   90.00
_cell.angle_beta   90.00
_cell.angle_gamma   90.00
#
_symmetry.space_group_name_H-M   'P 1'
#
loop_
_entity.id
_entity.type
_entity.pdbx_description
1 polymer ?
#
loop_
_entity_poly.entity_id
_entity_poly.type
_entity_poly.pdbx_seq_one_letter_code
_entity_poly.pdbx_strand_id
1 'polypeptide(L)'
;MWWWILVAVGVVTLLIFIGFFALIAAYVLGFILLYKSWNQIQDGYQKTTPGKAVGFMFIPFFNIYWQFVCLLGLSQNLNAYTKRHNVPAPPVSESLAMTFCILNICSIVPYLGLLASLGAFVIAFIMFNQFKNASAAIAQHMGGPSQGQMA
;
A
#
# COMPACT_ATOMS: atom_id res chain seq x y z
N MET A 1 0.31 16.80 44.78
CA MET A 1 0.01 17.10 43.35
C MET A 1 0.90 16.35 42.34
N TRP A 2 2.07 15.83 42.73
CA TRP A 2 3.02 15.14 41.81
C TRP A 2 2.56 13.76 41.30
N TRP A 3 1.77 13.02 42.07
CA TRP A 3 1.36 11.64 41.74
C TRP A 3 0.51 11.56 40.45
N TRP A 4 -0.37 12.54 40.21
CA TRP A 4 -1.17 12.62 38.98
C TRP A 4 -0.32 12.83 37.72
N ILE A 5 0.80 13.54 37.83
CA ILE A 5 1.72 13.77 36.71
C ILE A 5 2.42 12.46 36.33
N LEU A 6 2.88 11.68 37.31
CA LEU A 6 3.51 10.39 37.05
C LEU A 6 2.55 9.39 36.39
N VAL A 7 1.30 9.33 36.88
CA VAL A 7 0.26 8.48 36.27
C VAL A 7 -0.04 8.94 34.84
N ALA A 8 -0.22 10.25 34.61
CA ALA A 8 -0.49 10.79 33.28
C ALA A 8 0.66 10.49 32.30
N VAL A 9 1.91 10.70 32.70
CA VAL A 9 3.09 10.37 31.87
C VAL A 9 3.15 8.88 31.56
N GLY A 10 2.94 8.01 32.56
CA GLY A 10 2.94 6.55 32.37
C GLY A 10 1.88 6.09 31.36
N VAL A 11 0.66 6.64 31.45
CA VAL A 11 -0.43 6.34 30.50
C VAL A 11 -0.08 6.84 29.10
N VAL A 12 0.42 8.07 28.96
CA VAL A 12 0.81 8.63 27.66
C VAL A 12 1.93 7.80 27.03
N THR A 13 2.95 7.42 27.78
CA THR A 13 4.05 6.58 27.30
C THR A 13 3.54 5.21 26.83
N LEU A 14 2.65 4.55 27.58
CA LEU A 14 2.02 3.29 27.16
C LEU A 14 1.23 3.44 25.86
N LEU A 15 0.43 4.50 25.73
CA LEU A 15 -0.34 4.77 24.51
C LEU A 15 0.57 4.99 23.30
N ILE A 16 1.70 5.67 23.48
CA ILE A 16 2.71 5.86 22.43
C ILE A 16 3.30 4.52 22.01
N PHE A 17 3.67 3.65 22.97
CA PHE A 17 4.21 2.32 22.64
C PHE A 17 3.19 1.46 21.90
N ILE A 18 1.93 1.42 22.36
CA ILE A 18 0.86 0.68 21.68
C ILE A 18 0.66 1.21 20.26
N GLY A 19 0.60 2.53 20.09
CA GLY A 19 0.50 3.17 18.78
C GLY A 19 1.68 2.81 17.87
N PHE A 20 2.90 2.81 18.41
CA PHE A 20 4.11 2.46 17.67
C PHE A 20 4.08 1.02 17.16
N PHE A 21 3.72 0.05 18.01
CA PHE A 21 3.57 -1.35 17.59
C PHE A 21 2.44 -1.53 16.56
N ALA A 22 1.32 -0.82 16.73
CA ALA A 22 0.23 -0.86 15.77
C ALA A 22 0.63 -0.30 14.39
N LEU A 23 1.42 0.77 14.35
CA LEU A 23 1.94 1.33 13.10
C LEU A 23 2.91 0.37 12.40
N ILE A 24 3.78 -0.31 13.15
CA ILE A 24 4.67 -1.34 12.60
C ILE A 24 3.84 -2.48 12.00
N ALA A 25 2.84 -2.97 12.73
CA ALA A 25 1.96 -4.03 12.23
C ALA A 25 1.23 -3.62 10.94
N ALA A 26 0.70 -2.39 10.89
CA ALA A 26 0.05 -1.84 9.69
C ALA A 26 1.03 -1.76 8.51
N TYR A 27 2.27 -1.34 8.75
CA TYR A 27 3.32 -1.25 7.72
C TYR A 27 3.68 -2.62 7.14
N VAL A 28 3.87 -3.63 8.01
CA VAL A 28 4.13 -5.02 7.60
C VAL A 28 2.96 -5.61 6.80
N LEU A 29 1.73 -5.41 7.26
CA LEU A 29 0.53 -5.83 6.53
C LEU A 29 0.45 -5.17 5.15
N GLY A 30 0.87 -3.92 5.05
CA GLY A 30 0.95 -3.21 3.79
C GLY A 30 1.88 -3.87 2.78
N PHE A 31 3.07 -4.26 3.19
CA PHE A 31 4.00 -5.01 2.33
C PHE A 31 3.47 -6.40 1.95
N ILE A 32 2.78 -7.10 2.86
CA ILE A 32 2.18 -8.41 2.56
C ILE A 32 1.09 -8.25 1.50
N LEU A 33 0.23 -7.24 1.62
CA LEU A 33 -0.80 -6.94 0.62
C LEU A 33 -0.17 -6.61 -0.72
N LEU A 34 0.85 -5.76 -0.72
CA LEU A 34 1.59 -5.39 -1.92
C LEU A 34 2.20 -6.61 -2.61
N TYR A 35 2.84 -7.50 -1.84
CA TYR A 35 3.39 -8.77 -2.32
C TYR A 35 2.30 -9.65 -2.95
N LYS A 36 1.17 -9.81 -2.25
CA LYS A 36 0.04 -10.62 -2.74
C LYS A 36 -0.56 -10.05 -4.01
N SER A 37 -0.79 -8.74 -4.07
CA SER A 37 -1.33 -8.06 -5.26
C SER A 37 -0.39 -8.22 -6.45
N TRP A 38 0.93 -8.07 -6.26
CA TRP A 38 1.93 -8.34 -7.30
C TRP A 38 1.97 -9.81 -7.71
N ASN A 39 1.85 -10.75 -6.78
CA ASN A 39 1.86 -12.18 -7.07
C ASN A 39 0.62 -12.61 -7.86
N GLN A 40 -0.52 -11.94 -7.64
CA GLN A 40 -1.79 -12.25 -8.27
C GLN A 40 -1.84 -11.91 -9.76
N ILE A 41 -1.09 -10.90 -10.18
CA ILE A 41 -1.10 -10.40 -11.56
C ILE A 41 -0.02 -11.03 -12.45
N GLN A 42 0.81 -11.95 -11.95
CA GLN A 42 1.97 -12.53 -12.63
C GLN A 42 1.59 -13.41 -13.85
N ASP A 43 1.13 -12.81 -14.95
CA ASP A 43 0.75 -13.51 -16.19
C ASP A 43 1.89 -13.59 -17.22
N GLY A 44 3.14 -13.42 -16.78
CA GLY A 44 4.32 -13.41 -17.67
C GLY A 44 4.52 -12.11 -18.48
N TYR A 45 3.60 -11.16 -18.43
CA TYR A 45 3.75 -9.84 -19.07
C TYR A 45 4.52 -8.82 -18.23
N GLN A 46 4.66 -9.05 -16.91
CA GLN A 46 5.34 -8.13 -16.01
C GLN A 46 6.82 -8.48 -15.88
N LYS A 47 7.67 -7.46 -16.03
CA LYS A 47 9.13 -7.59 -15.84
C LYS A 47 9.52 -7.64 -14.35
N THR A 48 8.65 -7.18 -13.46
CA THR A 48 8.92 -7.05 -12.03
C THR A 48 8.27 -8.20 -11.27
N THR A 49 9.06 -8.93 -10.48
CA THR A 49 8.56 -9.97 -9.58
C THR A 49 8.14 -9.40 -8.22
N PRO A 50 7.15 -9.99 -7.52
CA PRO A 50 6.70 -9.51 -6.21
C PRO A 50 7.84 -9.39 -5.19
N GLY A 51 8.77 -10.34 -5.21
CA GLY A 51 9.96 -10.31 -4.34
C GLY A 51 10.92 -9.17 -4.66
N LYS A 52 11.12 -8.81 -5.93
CA LYS A 52 11.93 -7.64 -6.33
C LYS A 52 11.23 -6.34 -5.93
N ALA A 53 9.93 -6.25 -6.17
CA ALA A 53 9.13 -5.06 -5.88
C ALA A 53 9.16 -4.70 -4.39
N VAL A 54 8.98 -5.69 -3.51
CA VAL A 54 9.02 -5.49 -2.05
C VAL A 54 10.46 -5.41 -1.52
N GLY A 55 11.36 -6.26 -2.02
CA GLY A 55 12.75 -6.32 -1.56
C GLY A 55 13.52 -5.02 -1.79
N PHE A 56 13.34 -4.38 -2.94
CA PHE A 56 14.03 -3.12 -3.24
C PHE A 56 13.47 -1.91 -2.50
N MET A 57 12.27 -2.02 -1.91
CA MET A 57 11.77 -1.03 -0.96
C MET A 57 12.52 -1.06 0.38
N PHE A 58 13.32 -2.08 0.69
CA PHE A 58 14.12 -2.05 1.93
C PHE A 58 15.48 -1.36 1.77
N ILE A 59 15.87 -1.00 0.54
CA ILE A 59 17.17 -0.40 0.26
C ILE A 59 17.09 1.13 0.46
N PRO A 60 17.85 1.73 1.38
CA PRO A 60 17.87 3.18 1.58
C PRO A 60 18.22 3.92 0.28
N PHE A 61 17.61 5.10 0.05
CA PHE A 61 17.69 5.92 -1.17
C PHE A 61 17.10 5.28 -2.44
N PHE A 62 17.39 4.01 -2.68
CA PHE A 62 16.83 3.26 -3.80
C PHE A 62 15.33 2.97 -3.62
N ASN A 63 14.87 2.86 -2.37
CA ASN A 63 13.45 2.73 -2.01
C ASN A 63 12.60 3.84 -2.67
N ILE A 64 13.09 5.08 -2.74
CA ILE A 64 12.34 6.21 -3.30
C ILE A 64 11.97 5.93 -4.76
N TYR A 65 12.95 5.54 -5.57
CA TYR A 65 12.72 5.15 -6.96
C TYR A 65 11.80 3.93 -7.06
N TRP A 66 12.04 2.92 -6.21
CA TRP A 66 11.23 1.70 -6.20
C TRP A 66 9.82 1.90 -5.72
N GLN A 67 9.54 2.91 -4.93
CA GLN A 67 8.20 3.26 -4.51
C GLN A 67 7.34 3.65 -5.72
N PHE A 68 7.90 4.41 -6.68
CA PHE A 68 7.23 4.67 -7.96
C PHE A 68 7.06 3.39 -8.77
N VAL A 69 8.15 2.64 -9.01
CA VAL A 69 8.09 1.43 -9.84
C VAL A 69 7.12 0.38 -9.27
N CYS A 70 7.12 0.22 -7.95
CA CYS A 70 6.29 -0.75 -7.25
C CYS A 70 4.84 -0.30 -7.18
N LEU A 71 4.55 0.95 -6.80
CA LEU A 71 3.17 1.39 -6.56
C LEU A 71 2.48 1.86 -7.83
N LEU A 72 3.13 2.73 -8.62
CA LEU A 72 2.58 3.19 -9.90
C LEU A 72 2.54 2.03 -10.91
N GLY A 73 3.62 1.24 -10.96
CA GLY A 73 3.68 0.06 -11.81
C GLY A 73 2.60 -0.96 -11.44
N LEU A 74 2.32 -1.19 -10.15
CA LEU A 74 1.25 -2.09 -9.75
C LEU A 74 -0.13 -1.59 -10.20
N SER A 75 -0.45 -0.31 -10.00
CA SER A 75 -1.73 0.26 -10.43
C SER A 75 -1.94 0.12 -11.94
N GLN A 76 -0.91 0.42 -12.73
CA GLN A 76 -0.95 0.28 -14.20
C GLN A 76 -1.14 -1.18 -14.62
N ASN A 77 -0.39 -2.10 -14.00
CA ASN A 77 -0.48 -3.52 -14.32
C ASN A 77 -1.81 -4.13 -13.87
N LEU A 78 -2.37 -3.71 -12.73
CA LEU A 78 -3.70 -4.13 -12.28
C LEU A 78 -4.79 -3.66 -13.25
N ASN A 79 -4.76 -2.40 -13.66
CA ASN A 79 -5.71 -1.87 -14.64
C ASN A 79 -5.58 -2.58 -16.00
N ALA A 80 -4.34 -2.82 -16.46
CA ALA A 80 -4.08 -3.57 -17.69
C ALA A 80 -4.53 -5.03 -17.60
N TYR A 81 -4.28 -5.71 -16.49
CA TYR A 81 -4.74 -7.08 -16.21
C TYR A 81 -6.27 -7.15 -16.27
N THR A 82 -6.93 -6.23 -15.57
CA THR A 82 -8.39 -6.13 -15.47
C THR A 82 -9.01 -5.95 -16.85
N LYS A 83 -8.41 -5.09 -17.68
CA LYS A 83 -8.82 -4.86 -19.07
C LYS A 83 -8.58 -6.08 -19.99
N ARG A 84 -7.49 -6.83 -19.78
CA ARG A 84 -7.15 -8.01 -20.60
C ARG A 84 -8.03 -9.21 -20.27
N HIS A 85 -8.32 -9.41 -18.99
CA HIS A 85 -9.08 -10.55 -18.49
C HIS A 85 -10.57 -10.24 -18.26
N ASN A 86 -11.05 -9.04 -18.66
CA ASN A 86 -12.42 -8.56 -18.43
C ASN A 86 -12.91 -8.77 -16.98
N VAL A 87 -12.02 -8.62 -16.01
CA VAL A 87 -12.38 -8.77 -14.60
C VAL A 87 -13.14 -7.51 -14.17
N PRO A 88 -14.30 -7.62 -13.49
CA PRO A 88 -14.99 -6.45 -12.94
C PRO A 88 -14.30 -6.00 -11.64
N ALA A 89 -13.06 -5.51 -11.73
CA ALA A 89 -12.34 -4.94 -10.60
C ALA A 89 -12.46 -3.40 -10.59
N PRO A 90 -12.58 -2.75 -9.41
CA PRO A 90 -12.57 -1.29 -9.33
C PRO A 90 -11.23 -0.73 -9.85
N PRO A 91 -11.25 0.32 -10.70
CA PRO A 91 -10.03 0.87 -11.29
C PRO A 91 -9.16 1.49 -10.21
N VAL A 92 -7.88 1.10 -10.18
CA VAL A 92 -6.92 1.65 -9.24
C VAL A 92 -6.40 2.98 -9.78
N SER A 93 -6.49 4.03 -8.98
CA SER A 93 -6.08 5.37 -9.39
C SER A 93 -4.55 5.53 -9.43
N GLU A 94 -4.01 5.65 -10.65
CA GLU A 94 -2.58 5.88 -10.88
C GLU A 94 -2.10 7.21 -10.30
N SER A 95 -2.94 8.25 -10.38
CA SER A 95 -2.67 9.57 -9.80
C SER A 95 -2.49 9.52 -8.28
N LEU A 96 -3.21 8.64 -7.59
CA LEU A 96 -3.12 8.49 -6.15
C LEU A 96 -1.79 7.84 -5.74
N ALA A 97 -1.34 6.84 -6.50
CA ALA A 97 -0.02 6.23 -6.32
C ALA A 97 1.12 7.24 -6.60
N MET A 98 1.01 8.04 -7.66
CA MET A 98 1.98 9.11 -7.94
C MET A 98 2.02 10.14 -6.81
N THR A 99 0.86 10.60 -6.36
CA THR A 99 0.74 11.60 -5.29
C THR A 99 1.38 11.06 -4.01
N PHE A 100 1.11 9.81 -3.64
CA PHE A 100 1.76 9.18 -2.49
C PHE A 100 3.30 9.18 -2.58
N CYS A 101 3.84 8.82 -3.74
CA CYS A 101 5.30 8.80 -3.93
C CYS A 101 5.91 10.20 -3.87
N ILE A 102 5.24 11.20 -4.47
CA ILE A 102 5.67 12.61 -4.41
C ILE A 102 5.64 13.11 -2.95
N LEU A 103 4.57 12.84 -2.20
CA LEU A 103 4.50 13.23 -0.80
C LEU A 103 5.59 12.56 0.05
N ASN A 104 5.94 11.31 -0.27
CA ASN A 104 7.03 10.60 0.41
C ASN A 104 8.38 11.31 0.18
N ILE A 105 8.67 11.74 -1.05
CA ILE A 105 9.86 12.57 -1.33
C ILE A 105 9.80 13.91 -0.62
N CYS A 106 8.66 14.61 -0.68
CA CYS A 106 8.48 15.90 -0.01
C CYS A 106 8.64 15.79 1.51
N SER A 107 8.41 14.60 2.08
CA SER A 107 8.57 14.33 3.51
C SER A 107 10.02 14.35 4.00
N ILE A 108 10.99 14.25 3.08
CA ILE A 108 12.42 14.36 3.39
C ILE A 108 12.78 15.77 3.83
N VAL A 109 12.02 16.78 3.39
CA VAL A 109 12.24 18.18 3.79
C VAL A 109 11.64 18.41 5.19
N PRO A 110 12.45 18.73 6.23
CA PRO A 110 12.00 18.70 7.63
C PRO A 110 10.76 19.56 7.93
N TYR A 111 10.64 20.72 7.28
CA TYR A 111 9.55 21.67 7.52
C TYR A 111 8.27 21.36 6.72
N LEU A 112 8.41 20.80 5.51
CA LEU A 112 7.28 20.35 4.70
C LEU A 112 6.81 18.94 5.09
N GLY A 113 7.69 18.18 5.75
CA GLY A 113 7.45 16.78 6.05
C GLY A 113 6.35 16.53 7.07
N LEU A 114 6.07 17.47 7.97
CA LEU A 114 4.95 17.31 8.90
C LEU A 114 3.60 17.36 8.17
N LEU A 115 3.41 18.32 7.26
CA LEU A 115 2.18 18.43 6.47
C LEU A 115 2.10 17.33 5.40
N ALA A 116 3.23 17.03 4.75
CA ALA A 116 3.30 15.97 3.74
C ALA A 116 3.07 14.57 4.35
N SER A 117 3.54 14.29 5.56
CA SER A 117 3.32 13.00 6.22
C SER A 117 1.85 12.77 6.59
N LEU A 118 1.14 13.80 7.05
CA LEU A 118 -0.30 13.72 7.30
C LEU A 118 -1.08 13.43 6.01
N GLY A 119 -0.78 14.14 4.93
CA GLY A 119 -1.38 13.88 3.61
C GLY A 119 -1.04 12.48 3.08
N ALA A 120 0.22 12.05 3.23
CA ALA A 120 0.68 10.73 2.81
C ALA A 120 -0.04 9.62 3.57
N PHE A 121 -0.32 9.81 4.85
CA PHE A 121 -1.02 8.83 5.68
C PHE A 121 -2.45 8.61 5.20
N VAL A 122 -3.19 9.69 4.90
CA VAL A 122 -4.55 9.61 4.35
C VAL A 122 -4.54 8.91 2.99
N ILE A 123 -3.62 9.30 2.11
CA ILE A 123 -3.50 8.70 0.77
C ILE A 123 -3.12 7.22 0.86
N ALA A 124 -2.18 6.85 1.72
CA ALA A 124 -1.80 5.47 1.95
C ALA A 124 -3.01 4.63 2.37
N PHE A 125 -3.80 5.14 3.32
CA PHE A 125 -5.00 4.45 3.79
C PHE A 125 -6.02 4.20 2.66
N ILE A 126 -6.30 5.22 1.83
CA ILE A 126 -7.19 5.09 0.67
C ILE A 126 -6.62 4.06 -0.32
N MET A 127 -5.33 4.15 -0.61
CA MET A 127 -4.65 3.29 -1.58
C MET A 127 -4.57 1.83 -1.13
N PHE A 128 -4.37 1.56 0.17
CA PHE A 128 -4.46 0.21 0.72
C PHE A 128 -5.86 -0.39 0.58
N ASN A 129 -6.91 0.42 0.78
CA ASN A 129 -8.27 -0.04 0.55
C ASN A 129 -8.54 -0.34 -0.93
N GLN A 130 -7.99 0.47 -1.85
CA GLN A 130 -8.07 0.22 -3.29
C GLN A 130 -7.39 -1.12 -3.67
N PHE A 131 -6.16 -1.36 -3.18
CA PHE A 131 -5.47 -2.62 -3.45
C PHE A 131 -6.18 -3.83 -2.84
N LYS A 132 -6.69 -3.73 -1.62
CA LYS A 132 -7.49 -4.81 -1.00
C LYS A 132 -8.72 -5.13 -1.82
N ASN A 133 -9.46 -4.11 -2.24
CA ASN A 133 -10.69 -4.30 -3.01
C ASN A 133 -10.41 -4.86 -4.40
N ALA A 134 -9.37 -4.38 -5.08
CA ALA A 134 -8.94 -4.91 -6.38
C ALA A 134 -8.49 -6.37 -6.26
N SER A 135 -7.62 -6.70 -5.30
CA SER A 135 -7.18 -8.08 -5.08
C SER A 135 -8.32 -9.00 -4.67
N ALA A 136 -9.27 -8.54 -3.86
CA ALA A 136 -10.45 -9.31 -3.48
C ALA A 136 -11.37 -9.58 -4.68
N ALA A 137 -11.61 -8.58 -5.54
CA ALA A 137 -12.42 -8.75 -6.75
C ALA A 137 -11.79 -9.76 -7.72
N ILE A 138 -10.47 -9.66 -7.93
CA ILE A 138 -9.74 -10.62 -8.78
C ILE A 138 -9.75 -12.02 -8.14
N ALA A 139 -9.63 -12.14 -6.82
CA ALA A 139 -9.66 -13.43 -6.11
C ALA A 139 -11.07 -14.07 -6.18
N GLN A 140 -12.13 -13.28 -6.08
CA GLN A 140 -13.51 -13.75 -6.27
C GLN A 140 -13.76 -14.21 -7.71
N HIS A 141 -13.17 -13.55 -8.71
CA HIS A 141 -13.27 -14.00 -10.09
C HIS A 141 -12.50 -15.32 -10.35
N MET A 142 -11.36 -15.52 -9.68
CA MET A 142 -10.58 -16.76 -9.78
C MET A 142 -11.13 -17.94 -8.94
N GLY A 143 -11.78 -17.65 -7.81
CA GLY A 143 -12.35 -18.64 -6.89
C GLY A 143 -13.86 -18.87 -7.03
N GLY A 144 -14.55 -18.00 -7.76
CA GLY A 144 -15.97 -18.16 -8.10
C GLY A 144 -16.13 -19.17 -9.24
N PRO A 145 -17.22 -19.97 -9.27
CA PRO A 145 -17.48 -20.85 -10.40
C PRO A 145 -17.55 -20.00 -11.66
N SER A 146 -16.78 -20.41 -12.67
CA SER A 146 -16.80 -19.88 -14.02
C SER A 146 -18.20 -19.40 -14.42
N GLN A 147 -18.43 -18.08 -14.41
CA GLN A 147 -19.58 -17.47 -15.09
C GLN A 147 -19.33 -17.46 -16.61
N GLY A 148 -19.03 -18.65 -17.11
CA GLY A 148 -19.08 -19.04 -18.50
C GLY A 148 -20.01 -20.23 -18.63
N GLN A 149 -21.23 -20.15 -18.07
CA GLN A 149 -22.39 -20.92 -18.51
C GLN A 149 -23.64 -20.08 -18.24
N MET A 150 -24.51 -19.92 -19.25
CA MET A 150 -25.57 -18.90 -19.43
C MET A 150 -25.02 -17.63 -20.11
N ALA A 151 -24.65 -17.64 -21.40
CA ALA A 151 -25.48 -18.00 -22.56
C ALA A 151 -26.83 -17.28 -22.55
#